data_AF-A0A3E4UNK0-F1
#
_entry.id   AF-A0A3E4UNK0-F1
#
_cell.length_a   1.000
_cell.length_b   1.000
_cell.length_c   1.000
_cell.angle_alpha   90.00
_cell.angle_beta   90.00
_cell.angle_gamma   90.00
#
_symmetry.space_group_name_H-M   'P 1'
#
loop_
_entity.id
_entity.type
_entity.pdbx_description
1 polymer ?
#
loop_
_entity_poly.entity_id
_entity_poly.type
_entity_poly.pdbx_seq_one_letter_code
_entity_poly.pdbx_strand_id
1 'polypeptide(L)'
;MAQEVTNFARFYALFNKLPCTGDREEFKKSIVQQYTWNRTESLREMTSKEYEACCCALEKLTGQDEWRQKLREELRRKRSVCLKLMQQLGIDTTDWNRVNEFCNNPRIVGKPFVQISTAELEQLAIKLRAIQRKGGLTDK
;
A
#
# COMPACT_ATOMS: atom_id res chain seq x y z
N MET A 1 -20.33 27.61 -6.05
CA MET A 1 -19.51 26.81 -5.11
C MET A 1 -18.17 26.55 -5.76
N ALA A 2 -17.06 26.66 -5.04
CA ALA A 2 -15.75 26.32 -5.60
C ALA A 2 -15.66 24.80 -5.82
N GLN A 3 -15.06 24.36 -6.92
CA GLN A 3 -14.82 22.95 -7.18
C GLN A 3 -13.84 22.41 -6.13
N GLU A 4 -14.28 21.48 -5.29
CA GLU A 4 -13.43 20.91 -4.23
C GLU A 4 -12.53 19.78 -4.74
N VAL A 5 -13.03 18.96 -5.68
CA VAL A 5 -12.31 17.81 -6.22
C VAL A 5 -11.80 18.11 -7.62
N THR A 6 -10.48 18.09 -7.82
CA THR A 6 -9.84 18.42 -9.12
C THR A 6 -9.20 17.21 -9.81
N ASN A 7 -9.04 16.09 -9.11
CA ASN A 7 -8.42 14.87 -9.64
C ASN A 7 -9.38 13.67 -9.55
N PHE A 8 -9.74 13.13 -10.72
CA PHE A 8 -10.71 12.02 -10.86
C PHE A 8 -10.06 10.68 -11.21
N ALA A 9 -8.73 10.58 -11.21
CA ALA A 9 -8.02 9.37 -11.62
C ALA A 9 -8.39 8.16 -10.77
N ARG A 10 -8.59 8.35 -9.45
CA ARG A 10 -9.01 7.29 -8.53
C ARG A 10 -10.39 6.74 -8.90
N PHE A 11 -11.37 7.63 -9.12
CA PHE A 11 -12.71 7.23 -9.55
C PHE A 11 -12.66 6.43 -10.86
N TYR A 12 -12.03 6.95 -11.90
CA TYR A 12 -12.00 6.26 -13.21
C TYR A 12 -11.24 4.93 -13.17
N ALA A 13 -10.15 4.83 -12.39
CA ALA A 13 -9.42 3.58 -12.22
C ALA A 13 -10.27 2.45 -11.59
N LEU A 14 -11.23 2.82 -10.72
CA LEU A 14 -12.16 1.87 -10.08
C LEU A 14 -13.37 1.61 -10.97
N PHE A 15 -13.97 2.68 -11.48
CA PHE A 15 -15.14 2.63 -12.34
C PHE A 15 -14.91 1.80 -13.61
N ASN A 16 -13.71 1.86 -14.19
CA ASN A 16 -13.35 1.07 -15.37
C ASN A 16 -13.33 -0.45 -15.11
N LYS A 17 -13.26 -0.89 -13.86
CA LYS A 17 -13.26 -2.30 -13.46
C LYS A 17 -14.66 -2.85 -13.22
N LEU A 18 -15.66 -1.99 -13.06
CA LEU A 18 -17.03 -2.43 -12.86
C LEU A 18 -17.62 -3.00 -14.17
N PRO A 19 -18.36 -4.12 -14.10
CA PRO A 19 -19.12 -4.60 -15.23
C PRO A 19 -20.21 -3.59 -15.59
N CYS A 20 -20.38 -3.32 -16.88
CA CYS A 20 -21.40 -2.41 -17.38
C CYS A 20 -22.06 -3.04 -18.60
N THR A 21 -23.35 -3.32 -18.52
CA THR A 21 -24.18 -3.94 -19.57
C THR A 21 -24.90 -2.92 -20.46
N GLY A 22 -24.69 -1.61 -20.24
CA GLY A 22 -25.36 -0.52 -20.95
C GLY A 22 -24.44 0.68 -21.18
N ASP A 23 -25.04 1.87 -21.28
CA ASP A 23 -24.29 3.12 -21.48
C ASP A 23 -23.41 3.42 -20.25
N ARG A 24 -22.11 3.57 -20.52
CA ARG A 24 -21.10 3.77 -19.48
C ARG A 24 -21.17 5.17 -18.87
N GLU A 25 -21.59 6.18 -19.62
CA GLU A 25 -21.76 7.53 -19.11
C GLU A 25 -22.99 7.62 -18.20
N GLU A 26 -24.12 7.00 -18.59
CA GLU A 26 -25.31 6.92 -17.72
C GLU A 26 -25.04 6.12 -16.45
N PHE A 27 -24.26 5.05 -16.53
CA PHE A 27 -23.83 4.31 -15.34
C PHE A 27 -22.92 5.15 -14.42
N LYS A 28 -22.04 5.98 -14.99
CA LYS A 28 -21.25 6.92 -14.19
C LYS A 28 -22.15 7.93 -13.48
N LYS A 29 -23.10 8.53 -14.20
CA LYS A 29 -24.03 9.52 -13.67
C LYS A 29 -24.86 8.96 -12.52
N SER A 30 -25.36 7.73 -12.65
CA SER A 30 -26.14 7.10 -11.58
C SER A 30 -25.33 6.87 -10.30
N ILE A 31 -24.05 6.50 -10.42
CA ILE A 31 -23.13 6.42 -9.27
C ILE A 31 -22.96 7.81 -8.63
N VAL A 32 -22.71 8.86 -9.43
CA VAL A 32 -22.53 10.22 -8.87
C VAL A 32 -23.80 10.69 -8.16
N GLN A 33 -24.97 10.47 -8.75
CA GLN A 33 -26.27 10.80 -8.15
C GLN A 33 -26.48 10.06 -6.82
N GLN A 34 -26.12 8.77 -6.75
CA GLN A 34 -26.23 7.98 -5.52
C GLN A 34 -25.43 8.60 -4.36
N TYR A 35 -24.20 9.06 -4.60
CA TYR A 35 -23.33 9.60 -3.55
C TYR A 35 -23.52 11.09 -3.28
N THR A 36 -24.26 11.79 -4.14
CA THR A 36 -24.61 13.21 -3.96
C THR A 36 -26.09 13.41 -3.60
N TRP A 37 -26.82 12.34 -3.32
CA TRP A 37 -28.25 12.39 -3.00
C TRP A 37 -29.07 13.07 -4.10
N ASN A 38 -28.81 12.70 -5.35
CA ASN A 38 -29.40 13.26 -6.58
C ASN A 38 -29.15 14.76 -6.80
N ARG A 39 -28.20 15.38 -6.08
CA ARG A 39 -27.87 16.80 -6.23
C ARG A 39 -27.18 17.11 -7.55
N THR A 40 -26.35 16.19 -8.06
CA THR A 40 -25.60 16.37 -9.32
C THR A 40 -25.27 15.04 -9.98
N GLU A 41 -24.99 15.07 -11.27
CA GLU A 41 -24.44 13.94 -12.05
C GLU A 41 -22.95 14.13 -12.39
N SER A 42 -22.36 15.27 -12.01
CA SER A 42 -20.99 15.66 -12.35
C SER A 42 -20.02 15.43 -11.18
N LEU A 43 -18.94 14.70 -11.42
CA LEU A 43 -17.85 14.53 -10.45
C LEU A 43 -17.24 15.87 -9.98
N ARG A 44 -17.25 16.90 -10.83
CA ARG A 44 -16.72 18.24 -10.51
C ARG A 44 -17.55 18.99 -9.47
N GLU A 45 -18.80 18.60 -9.32
CA GLU A 45 -19.75 19.23 -8.40
C GLU A 45 -19.91 18.44 -7.09
N MET A 46 -19.17 17.33 -6.94
CA MET A 46 -19.07 16.61 -5.67
C MET A 46 -18.22 17.39 -4.67
N THR A 47 -18.66 17.36 -3.41
CA THR A 47 -17.81 17.73 -2.28
C THR A 47 -16.71 16.68 -2.08
N SER A 48 -15.64 17.06 -1.40
CA SER A 48 -14.52 16.15 -1.09
C SER A 48 -15.01 14.91 -0.32
N LYS A 49 -16.00 15.10 0.57
CA LYS A 49 -16.56 14.02 1.40
C LYS A 49 -17.38 13.02 0.58
N GLU A 50 -18.25 13.50 -0.31
CA GLU A 50 -19.05 12.63 -1.19
C GLU A 50 -18.14 11.85 -2.14
N TYR A 51 -17.11 12.51 -2.70
CA TYR A 51 -16.15 11.86 -3.59
C TYR A 51 -15.33 10.77 -2.88
N GLU A 52 -14.88 11.05 -1.65
CA GLU A 52 -14.15 10.06 -0.85
C GLU A 52 -15.03 8.85 -0.51
N ALA A 53 -16.29 9.10 -0.08
CA ALA A 53 -17.25 8.03 0.20
C ALA A 53 -17.55 7.16 -1.05
N CYS A 54 -17.73 7.81 -2.20
CA CYS A 54 -17.93 7.13 -3.48
C CYS A 54 -16.74 6.24 -3.83
N CYS A 55 -15.52 6.79 -3.83
CA CYS A 55 -14.31 6.02 -4.16
C CYS A 55 -14.10 4.85 -3.18
N CYS A 56 -14.32 5.06 -1.87
CA CYS A 56 -14.20 4.01 -0.87
C CYS A 56 -15.17 2.85 -1.13
N ALA A 57 -16.42 3.14 -1.51
CA ALA A 57 -17.39 2.11 -1.82
C ALA A 57 -17.04 1.36 -3.11
N LEU A 58 -16.56 2.07 -4.14
CA LEU A 58 -16.07 1.46 -5.38
C LEU A 58 -14.83 0.56 -5.13
N GLU A 59 -13.93 0.93 -4.23
CA GLU A 59 -12.78 0.11 -3.83
C GLU A 59 -13.19 -1.20 -3.16
N LYS A 60 -14.26 -1.18 -2.36
CA LYS A 60 -14.86 -2.39 -1.77
C LYS A 60 -15.51 -3.27 -2.85
N LEU A 61 -16.30 -2.68 -3.73
CA LEU A 61 -16.99 -3.41 -4.81
C LEU A 61 -16.02 -4.06 -5.81
N THR A 62 -14.90 -3.41 -6.09
CA THR A 62 -13.88 -3.93 -7.03
C THR A 62 -12.90 -4.91 -6.38
N GLY A 63 -13.00 -5.18 -5.07
CA GLY A 63 -12.05 -6.00 -4.31
C GLY A 63 -10.63 -5.39 -4.23
N GLN A 64 -10.44 -4.15 -4.71
CA GLN A 64 -9.14 -3.50 -4.74
C GLN A 64 -8.70 -3.08 -3.34
N ASP A 65 -9.64 -2.75 -2.44
CA ASP A 65 -9.30 -2.50 -1.04
C ASP A 65 -8.77 -3.76 -0.37
N GLU A 66 -9.43 -4.91 -0.56
CA GLU A 66 -8.97 -6.19 0.01
C GLU A 66 -7.59 -6.58 -0.50
N TRP A 67 -7.34 -6.45 -1.81
CA TRP A 67 -6.02 -6.75 -2.39
C TRP A 67 -4.94 -5.80 -1.84
N ARG A 68 -5.24 -4.50 -1.73
CA ARG A 68 -4.32 -3.52 -1.14
C ARG A 68 -4.08 -3.78 0.35
N GLN A 69 -5.12 -4.16 1.10
CA GLN A 69 -5.00 -4.55 2.50
C GLN A 69 -4.12 -5.77 2.65
N LYS A 70 -4.37 -6.84 1.89
CA LYS A 70 -3.53 -8.05 1.86
C LYS A 70 -2.08 -7.73 1.54
N LEU A 71 -1.81 -6.87 0.55
CA LEU A 71 -0.45 -6.46 0.20
C LEU A 71 0.23 -5.68 1.34
N ARG A 72 -0.49 -4.77 2.02
CA ARG A 72 0.02 -4.04 3.19
C ARG A 72 0.31 -4.97 4.36
N GLU A 73 -0.59 -5.92 4.62
CA GLU A 73 -0.43 -6.93 5.67
C GLU A 73 0.75 -7.85 5.38
N GLU A 74 0.91 -8.29 4.13
CA GLU A 74 2.05 -9.10 3.71
C GLU A 74 3.37 -8.34 3.88
N LEU A 75 3.43 -7.07 3.43
CA LEU A 75 4.60 -6.22 3.62
C LEU A 75 4.91 -6.03 5.11
N ARG A 76 3.89 -5.77 5.94
CA ARG A 76 4.04 -5.64 7.39
C ARG A 76 4.57 -6.92 8.03
N ARG A 77 4.01 -8.08 7.65
CA ARG A 77 4.45 -9.40 8.13
C ARG A 77 5.90 -9.66 7.76
N LYS A 78 6.29 -9.45 6.49
CA LYS A 78 7.66 -9.64 6.01
C LYS A 78 8.66 -8.72 6.70
N ARG A 79 8.30 -7.45 6.92
CA ARG A 79 9.11 -6.50 7.71
C ARG A 79 9.29 -6.97 9.15
N SER A 80 8.21 -7.39 9.80
CA SER A 80 8.25 -7.91 11.17
C SER A 80 9.16 -9.14 11.30
N VAL A 81 9.12 -10.06 10.32
CA VAL A 81 10.04 -11.21 10.27
C VAL A 81 11.50 -10.76 10.17
N CYS A 82 11.82 -9.81 9.28
CA CYS A 82 13.19 -9.32 9.14
C CYS A 82 13.68 -8.63 10.41
N LEU A 83 12.86 -7.77 11.02
CA LEU A 83 13.20 -7.09 12.28
C LEU A 83 13.44 -8.12 13.39
N LYS A 84 12.58 -9.14 13.52
CA LYS A 84 12.80 -10.20 14.51
C LYS A 84 14.12 -10.95 14.30
N LEU A 85 14.46 -11.25 13.04
CA LEU A 85 15.74 -11.90 12.71
C LEU A 85 16.94 -10.99 12.99
N MET A 86 16.85 -9.70 12.68
CA MET A 86 17.87 -8.70 13.01
C MET A 86 18.09 -8.62 14.52
N GLN A 87 17.00 -8.59 15.30
CA GLN A 87 17.06 -8.58 16.75
C GLN A 87 17.76 -9.82 17.31
N GLN A 88 17.49 -11.01 16.75
CA GLN A 88 18.18 -12.26 17.12
C GLN A 88 19.67 -12.25 16.77
N LEU A 89 20.10 -11.41 15.83
CA LEU A 89 21.49 -11.19 15.48
C LEU A 89 22.16 -10.10 16.32
N GLY A 90 21.44 -9.51 17.30
CA GLY A 90 21.96 -8.48 18.19
C GLY A 90 21.81 -7.05 17.68
N ILE A 91 21.08 -6.83 16.58
CA ILE A 91 20.79 -5.48 16.08
C ILE A 91 19.66 -4.88 16.92
N ASP A 92 19.87 -3.70 17.49
CA ASP A 92 18.83 -2.95 18.17
C ASP A 92 17.77 -2.48 17.17
N THR A 93 16.60 -3.11 17.18
CA THR A 93 15.47 -2.78 16.31
C THR A 93 14.57 -1.68 16.87
N THR A 94 14.89 -1.14 18.05
CA THR A 94 14.25 0.07 18.59
C THR A 94 14.90 1.35 18.06
N ASP A 95 16.16 1.28 17.61
CA ASP A 95 16.87 2.37 16.93
C ASP A 95 16.83 2.21 15.39
N TRP A 96 16.06 3.08 14.74
CA TRP A 96 15.93 3.09 13.28
C TRP A 96 17.24 3.41 12.54
N ASN A 97 18.17 4.14 13.17
CA ASN A 97 19.47 4.42 12.57
C ASN A 97 20.29 3.14 12.46
N ARG A 98 20.32 2.31 13.52
CA ARG A 98 21.01 1.00 13.53
C ARG A 98 20.44 0.05 12.48
N VAL A 99 19.11 -0.02 12.39
CA VAL A 99 18.43 -0.84 11.36
C VAL A 99 18.82 -0.38 9.96
N ASN A 100 18.76 0.94 9.70
CA ASN A 100 19.09 1.48 8.38
C ASN A 100 20.58 1.33 8.05
N GLU A 101 21.49 1.57 8.99
CA GLU A 101 22.93 1.36 8.81
C GLU A 101 23.23 -0.09 8.39
N PHE A 102 22.63 -1.06 9.08
CA PHE A 102 22.77 -2.46 8.75
C PHE A 102 22.21 -2.80 7.36
N CYS A 103 21.01 -2.30 7.01
CA CYS A 103 20.40 -2.56 5.71
C CYS A 103 21.09 -1.83 4.54
N ASN A 104 21.66 -0.65 4.78
CA ASN A 104 22.40 0.14 3.80
C ASN A 104 23.71 -0.51 3.38
N ASN A 105 24.23 -1.48 4.14
CA ASN A 105 25.40 -2.22 3.74
C ASN A 105 25.11 -3.01 2.44
N PRO A 106 25.88 -2.82 1.35
CA PRO A 106 25.68 -3.54 0.08
C PRO A 106 25.82 -5.06 0.20
N ARG A 107 26.55 -5.55 1.21
CA ARG A 107 26.63 -6.99 1.51
C ARG A 107 25.35 -7.54 2.15
N ILE A 108 24.44 -6.68 2.60
CA ILE A 108 23.15 -7.03 3.18
C ILE A 108 22.02 -6.77 2.17
N VAL A 109 21.60 -5.52 1.97
CA VAL A 109 20.62 -5.12 0.93
C VAL A 109 21.08 -3.90 0.13
N GLY A 110 21.80 -2.96 0.75
CA GLY A 110 22.29 -1.76 0.08
C GLY A 110 21.31 -0.59 0.03
N LYS A 111 20.25 -0.60 0.85
CA LYS A 111 19.26 0.49 0.90
C LYS A 111 18.57 0.60 2.27
N PRO A 112 17.91 1.74 2.57
CA PRO A 112 17.19 1.93 3.83
C PRO A 112 16.05 0.93 3.97
N PHE A 113 15.79 0.45 5.20
CA PHE A 113 14.82 -0.63 5.44
C PHE A 113 13.41 -0.30 4.94
N VAL A 114 13.01 0.97 5.00
CA VAL A 114 11.71 1.44 4.51
C VAL A 114 11.54 1.30 2.99
N GLN A 115 12.64 1.31 2.22
CA GLN A 115 12.65 1.23 0.76
C GLN A 115 12.75 -0.22 0.25
N ILE A 116 12.85 -1.21 1.13
CA ILE A 116 12.97 -2.62 0.76
C ILE A 116 11.60 -3.15 0.31
N SER A 117 11.56 -3.69 -0.91
CA SER A 117 10.36 -4.29 -1.49
C SER A 117 10.00 -5.64 -0.84
N THR A 118 8.79 -6.14 -1.08
CA THR A 118 8.34 -7.45 -0.56
C THR A 118 9.23 -8.61 -0.98
N ALA A 119 9.70 -8.63 -2.23
CA ALA A 119 10.62 -9.65 -2.74
C ALA A 119 12.00 -9.55 -2.08
N GLU A 120 12.51 -8.33 -1.90
CA GLU A 120 13.80 -8.10 -1.25
C GLU A 120 13.78 -8.42 0.25
N LEU A 121 12.64 -8.22 0.92
CA LEU A 121 12.45 -8.65 2.32
C LEU A 121 12.54 -10.17 2.46
N GLU A 122 12.05 -10.94 1.48
CA GLU A 122 12.21 -12.40 1.50
C GLU A 122 13.68 -12.81 1.36
N GLN A 123 14.39 -12.19 0.41
CA GLN A 123 15.83 -12.42 0.23
C GLN A 123 16.63 -12.01 1.47
N LEU A 124 16.28 -10.88 2.09
CA LEU A 124 16.86 -10.44 3.34
C LEU A 124 16.63 -11.46 4.45
N ALA A 125 15.41 -11.96 4.62
CA ALA A 125 15.11 -12.98 5.62
C ALA A 125 15.93 -14.28 5.41
N ILE A 126 16.12 -14.73 4.16
CA ILE A 126 17.00 -15.87 3.84
C ILE A 126 18.44 -15.57 4.24
N LYS A 127 18.96 -14.39 3.88
CA LYS A 127 20.32 -13.96 4.23
C LYS A 127 20.52 -13.88 5.75
N LEU A 128 19.59 -13.31 6.50
CA LEU A 128 19.68 -13.22 7.97
C LEU A 128 19.71 -14.60 8.63
N ARG A 129 18.87 -15.54 8.17
CA ARG A 129 18.92 -16.93 8.65
C ARG A 129 20.23 -17.63 8.28
N ALA A 130 20.82 -17.31 7.12
CA ALA A 130 22.12 -17.84 6.74
C ALA A 130 23.25 -17.30 7.63
N ILE A 131 23.22 -16.00 7.98
CA ILE A 131 24.15 -15.38 8.93
C ILE A 131 24.00 -16.04 10.30
N GLN A 132 22.76 -16.19 10.80
CA GLN A 132 22.49 -16.84 12.08
C GLN A 132 23.03 -18.27 12.13
N ARG A 133 22.83 -19.07 11.08
CA ARG A 133 23.38 -20.43 10.98
C ARG A 133 24.91 -20.49 10.96
N LYS A 134 25.58 -19.42 10.54
CA LYS A 134 27.05 -19.33 10.49
C LYS A 134 27.68 -18.79 11.77
N GLY A 135 26.91 -18.67 12.85
CA GLY A 135 27.41 -18.17 14.13
C GLY A 135 27.06 -16.71 14.41
N GLY A 136 26.19 -16.09 13.61
CA GLY A 136 25.75 -14.71 13.81
C GLY A 136 26.63 -13.67 13.12
N LEU A 137 26.52 -12.42 13.55
CA LEU A 137 27.40 -11.35 13.09
C LEU A 137 28.74 -11.53 13.81
N THR A 138 29.77 -11.99 13.09
CA THR A 138 31.13 -11.98 13.61
C THR A 138 31.66 -10.56 13.52
N ASP A 139 32.07 -9.99 14.65
CA ASP A 139 32.93 -8.82 14.65
C ASP A 139 34.18 -9.14 13.81
N LYS A 140 34.48 -8.27 12.85
CA LYS A 140 35.77 -8.25 12.17
C LYS A 140 36.61 -7.15 12.80
#